data_AF-A0A7Y4ZKT2-F1
#
_entry.id   AF-A0A7Y4ZKT2-F1
#
_cell.length_a   1.000
_cell.length_b   1.000
_cell.length_c   1.000
_cell.angle_alpha   90.00
_cell.angle_beta   90.00
_cell.angle_gamma   90.00
#
_symmetry.space_group_name_H-M   'P 1'
#
loop_
_entity.id
_entity.type
_entity.pdbx_description
1 polymer ?
#
loop_
_entity_poly.entity_id
_entity_poly.type
_entity_poly.pdbx_seq_one_letter_code
_entity_poly.pdbx_strand_id
1 'polypeptide(L)'
;MIRVAPVKEPKTFDRSARKPGAKWLRENPGAARPKDLWSPHLAALASGFKNLCAYAAMLDPTGGSVDHYLSFRNYPKLAYEWSNYRFASQTLNASKRTADDAVLDPFQVGDGWFEIILPSLQMRVTRKVPAKLRRKAEFTLERLKLRDGEKIIRWRQRWYELYTS
;
A
#
# COMPACT_ATOMS: atom_id res chain seq x y z
N MET A 1 -9.87 -1.10 -3.54
CA MET A 1 -9.07 -1.89 -2.58
C MET A 1 -9.85 -3.15 -2.22
N ILE A 2 -9.15 -4.22 -1.80
CA ILE A 2 -9.77 -5.47 -1.31
C ILE A 2 -9.19 -5.80 0.07
N ARG A 3 -9.89 -6.65 0.83
CA ARG A 3 -9.40 -7.13 2.12
C ARG A 3 -8.11 -7.92 1.96
N VAL A 4 -7.12 -7.61 2.78
CA VAL A 4 -5.87 -8.36 2.89
C VAL A 4 -5.59 -8.63 4.37
N ALA A 5 -5.33 -9.88 4.72
CA ALA A 5 -4.93 -10.23 6.09
C ALA A 5 -3.49 -9.76 6.36
N PRO A 6 -3.12 -9.43 7.61
CA PRO A 6 -1.75 -9.13 7.97
C PRO A 6 -0.79 -10.24 7.49
N VAL A 7 0.25 -9.85 6.75
CA VAL A 7 1.22 -10.78 6.19
C VAL A 7 2.17 -11.26 7.29
N LYS A 8 2.36 -12.58 7.39
CA LYS A 8 3.29 -13.17 8.36
C LYS A 8 4.71 -12.65 8.13
N GLU A 9 5.35 -12.20 9.20
CA GLU A 9 6.74 -11.75 9.17
C GLU A 9 7.69 -12.90 8.81
N PRO A 10 8.62 -12.71 7.85
CA PRO A 10 9.68 -13.67 7.56
C PRO A 10 10.57 -13.89 8.79
N LYS A 11 10.94 -15.15 9.07
CA LYS A 11 11.81 -15.50 10.22
C LYS A 11 13.17 -14.76 10.20
N THR A 12 13.63 -14.33 9.03
CA THR A 12 14.89 -13.63 8.83
C THR A 12 14.80 -12.12 9.04
N PHE A 13 13.59 -11.54 9.04
CA PHE A 13 13.36 -10.09 9.05
C PHE A 13 14.00 -9.40 10.25
N ASP A 14 13.85 -9.97 11.44
CA ASP A 14 14.42 -9.41 12.66
C ASP A 14 15.95 -9.24 12.56
N ARG A 15 16.64 -10.27 12.07
CA ARG A 15 18.10 -10.30 11.97
C ARG A 15 18.63 -9.46 10.82
N SER A 16 17.95 -9.44 9.67
CA SER A 16 18.49 -8.80 8.45
C SER A 16 17.96 -7.38 8.21
N ALA A 17 16.83 -6.99 8.82
CA ALA A 17 16.23 -5.66 8.63
C ALA A 17 16.01 -4.92 9.96
N ARG A 18 15.25 -5.49 10.91
CA ARG A 18 14.87 -4.78 12.15
C ARG A 18 16.07 -4.38 12.99
N LYS A 19 16.92 -5.33 13.39
CA LYS A 19 18.09 -5.06 14.26
C LYS A 19 19.12 -4.14 13.59
N PRO A 20 19.56 -4.39 12.34
CA PRO A 20 20.47 -3.47 11.65
C PRO A 20 19.84 -2.09 11.41
N GLY A 21 18.54 -2.04 11.12
CA GLY A 21 17.79 -0.81 10.95
C GLY A 21 17.71 0.01 12.23
N ALA A 22 17.41 -0.61 13.36
CA ALA A 22 17.41 0.05 14.66
C ALA A 22 18.80 0.61 15.04
N LYS A 23 19.87 -0.13 14.72
CA LYS A 23 21.25 0.37 14.86
C LYS A 23 21.47 1.59 13.96
N TRP A 24 21.11 1.49 12.69
CA TRP A 24 21.26 2.56 11.71
C TRP A 24 20.49 3.83 12.13
N LEU A 25 19.27 3.71 12.66
CA LEU A 25 18.49 4.86 13.16
C LEU A 25 19.19 5.60 14.30
N ARG A 26 19.84 4.88 15.23
CA ARG A 26 20.60 5.50 16.32
C ARG A 26 21.84 6.24 15.82
N GLU A 27 22.48 5.68 14.81
CA GLU A 27 23.68 6.27 14.18
C GLU A 27 23.34 7.44 13.25
N ASN A 28 22.08 7.59 12.84
CA ASN A 28 21.64 8.56 11.83
C ASN A 28 20.34 9.32 12.24
N PRO A 29 20.32 10.02 13.39
CA PRO A 29 19.09 10.60 13.96
C PRO A 29 18.43 11.72 13.12
N GLY A 30 19.14 12.28 12.13
CA GLY A 30 18.65 13.35 11.24
C GLY A 30 18.57 12.96 9.76
N ALA A 31 18.68 11.67 9.43
CA ALA A 31 18.65 11.25 8.03
C ALA A 31 17.32 11.59 7.36
N ALA A 32 17.39 12.11 6.12
CA ALA A 32 16.19 12.46 5.35
C ALA A 32 15.44 11.25 4.79
N ARG A 33 16.12 10.10 4.65
CA ARG A 33 15.56 8.83 4.17
C ARG A 33 16.18 7.65 4.91
N PRO A 34 15.42 6.57 5.17
CA PRO A 34 15.98 5.40 5.83
C PRO A 34 16.85 4.60 4.85
N LYS A 35 17.86 3.91 5.37
CA LYS A 35 18.62 2.92 4.60
C LYS A 35 17.72 1.77 4.20
N ASP A 36 17.72 1.39 2.92
CA ASP A 36 16.96 0.24 2.46
C ASP A 36 17.56 -1.07 3.02
N LEU A 37 16.81 -1.70 3.90
CA LEU A 37 17.09 -3.02 4.46
C LEU A 37 15.90 -3.98 4.26
N TRP A 38 14.82 -3.50 3.64
CA TRP A 38 13.57 -4.24 3.46
C TRP A 38 13.45 -4.86 2.07
N SER A 39 14.16 -4.34 1.05
CA SER A 39 14.09 -4.86 -0.32
C SER A 39 14.32 -6.38 -0.44
N PRO A 40 15.23 -7.02 0.31
CA PRO A 40 15.36 -8.48 0.29
C PRO A 40 14.08 -9.25 0.70
N HIS A 41 13.15 -8.59 1.39
CA HIS A 41 11.88 -9.16 1.85
C HIS A 41 10.68 -8.78 0.97
N LEU A 42 10.89 -8.01 -0.10
CA LEU A 42 9.83 -7.57 -1.01
C LEU A 42 9.05 -8.75 -1.59
N ALA A 43 9.73 -9.83 -1.99
CA ALA A 43 9.08 -11.02 -2.55
C ALA A 43 8.14 -11.71 -1.55
N ALA A 44 8.54 -11.81 -0.27
CA ALA A 44 7.70 -12.38 0.78
C ALA A 44 6.47 -11.49 1.04
N LEU A 45 6.66 -10.17 1.05
CA LEU A 45 5.56 -9.22 1.19
C LEU A 45 4.60 -9.30 0.00
N ALA A 46 5.12 -9.27 -1.23
CA ALA A 46 4.33 -9.39 -2.46
C ALA A 46 3.51 -10.69 -2.49
N SER A 47 4.11 -11.82 -2.12
CA SER A 47 3.42 -13.10 -2.00
C SER A 47 2.25 -13.03 -1.01
N GLY A 48 2.43 -12.40 0.15
CA GLY A 48 1.35 -12.18 1.13
C GLY A 48 0.19 -11.32 0.60
N PHE A 49 0.48 -10.41 -0.32
CA PHE A 49 -0.52 -9.62 -1.05
C PHE A 49 -1.01 -10.27 -2.36
N LYS A 50 -0.66 -11.55 -2.61
CA LYS A 50 -0.95 -12.27 -3.88
C LYS A 50 -0.46 -11.53 -5.13
N ASN A 51 0.65 -10.81 -5.00
CA ASN A 51 1.24 -9.91 -6.00
C ASN A 51 0.33 -8.75 -6.42
N LEU A 52 -0.77 -8.49 -5.71
CA LEU A 52 -1.67 -7.37 -5.97
C LEU A 52 -1.21 -6.16 -5.17
N CYS A 53 -1.09 -5.00 -5.81
CA CYS A 53 -0.89 -3.75 -5.11
C CYS A 53 -2.00 -3.55 -4.07
N ALA A 54 -1.61 -3.30 -2.82
CA ALA A 54 -2.48 -3.14 -1.66
C ALA A 54 -3.58 -2.07 -1.84
N TYR A 55 -3.27 -1.00 -2.57
CA TYR A 55 -4.21 0.10 -2.85
C TYR A 55 -5.05 -0.16 -4.10
N ALA A 56 -4.42 -0.59 -5.20
CA ALA A 56 -5.10 -0.78 -6.48
C ALA A 56 -5.95 -2.06 -6.53
N ALA A 57 -5.60 -3.07 -5.74
CA ALA A 57 -6.10 -4.44 -5.84
C ALA A 57 -5.87 -5.07 -7.25
N MET A 58 -4.74 -4.76 -7.88
CA MET A 58 -4.35 -5.24 -9.21
C MET A 58 -2.85 -5.53 -9.22
N LEU A 59 -2.39 -6.37 -10.15
CA LEU A 59 -0.97 -6.56 -10.42
C LEU A 59 -0.34 -5.21 -10.84
N ASP A 60 0.81 -4.87 -10.26
CA ASP A 60 1.56 -3.69 -10.69
C ASP A 60 2.45 -4.05 -11.89
N PRO A 61 2.30 -3.37 -13.04
CA PRO A 61 3.14 -3.62 -14.22
C PRO A 61 4.63 -3.34 -14.00
N THR A 62 5.04 -2.62 -12.94
CA THR A 62 6.44 -2.33 -12.63
C THR A 62 7.02 -3.21 -11.51
N GLY A 63 6.29 -4.24 -11.06
CA GLY A 63 6.74 -5.16 -10.01
C GLY A 63 6.50 -4.70 -8.56
N GLY A 64 5.97 -3.48 -8.36
CA GLY A 64 5.62 -2.96 -7.03
C GLY A 64 6.81 -2.58 -6.14
N SER A 65 6.50 -2.13 -4.93
CA SER A 65 7.47 -1.62 -3.94
C SER A 65 6.97 -1.84 -2.52
N VAL A 66 7.85 -1.64 -1.53
CA VAL A 66 7.44 -1.55 -0.11
C VAL A 66 6.98 -0.13 0.19
N ASP A 67 5.71 0.03 0.58
CA ASP A 67 5.19 1.24 1.23
C ASP A 67 5.32 1.11 2.75
N HIS A 68 5.82 2.17 3.38
CA HIS A 68 5.74 2.36 4.82
C HIS A 68 4.40 3.04 5.11
N TYR A 69 3.41 2.29 5.60
CA TYR A 69 2.06 2.82 5.82
C TYR A 69 2.11 4.12 6.63
N LEU A 70 2.79 4.09 7.77
CA LEU A 70 3.25 5.27 8.49
C LEU A 70 4.64 5.64 7.98
N SER A 71 4.73 6.79 7.30
CA SER A 71 5.94 7.19 6.60
C SER A 71 7.10 7.47 7.54
N PHE A 72 8.32 7.22 7.05
CA PHE A 72 9.55 7.51 7.80
C PHE A 72 9.66 8.97 8.24
N ARG A 73 9.16 9.92 7.42
CA ARG A 73 9.25 11.36 7.71
C ARG A 73 8.54 11.73 9.02
N ASN A 74 7.41 11.10 9.31
CA ASN A 74 6.63 11.38 10.52
C ASN A 74 6.83 10.31 11.61
N TYR A 75 7.19 9.09 11.22
CA TYR A 75 7.32 7.93 12.11
C TYR A 75 8.64 7.17 11.88
N PRO A 76 9.80 7.80 12.12
CA PRO A 76 11.10 7.20 11.79
C PRO A 76 11.37 5.88 12.53
N LYS A 77 10.83 5.74 13.74
CA LYS A 77 10.94 4.52 14.56
C LYS A 77 10.24 3.30 13.94
N LEU A 78 9.34 3.49 12.97
CA LEU A 78 8.59 2.43 12.30
C LEU A 78 9.18 2.05 10.93
N ALA A 79 10.33 2.61 10.53
CA ALA A 79 10.96 2.30 9.25
C ALA A 79 11.35 0.83 9.09
N TYR A 80 11.57 0.12 10.19
CA TYR A 80 12.02 -1.28 10.15
C TYR A 80 11.06 -2.23 10.86
N GLU A 81 9.78 -1.86 10.92
CA GLU A 81 8.72 -2.70 11.47
C GLU A 81 7.87 -3.33 10.38
N TRP A 82 7.84 -4.67 10.33
CA TRP A 82 7.13 -5.43 9.31
C TRP A 82 5.63 -5.10 9.26
N SER A 83 5.01 -4.88 10.42
CA SER A 83 3.60 -4.48 10.53
C SER A 83 3.29 -3.15 9.84
N ASN A 84 4.31 -2.33 9.57
CA ASN A 84 4.20 -1.06 8.86
C ASN A 84 4.37 -1.19 7.32
N TYR A 85 4.65 -2.39 6.79
CA TYR A 85 4.92 -2.59 5.37
C TYR A 85 3.69 -3.01 4.57
N ARG A 86 3.50 -2.41 3.39
CA ARG A 86 2.48 -2.81 2.40
C ARG A 86 3.15 -3.04 1.05
N PHE A 87 2.73 -4.07 0.32
CA PHE A 87 3.14 -4.23 -1.06
C PHE A 87 2.31 -3.28 -1.94
N ALA A 88 2.92 -2.23 -2.46
CA ALA A 88 2.19 -1.16 -3.13
C ALA A 88 2.89 -0.71 -4.41
N SER A 89 2.09 -0.19 -5.34
CA SER A 89 2.64 0.40 -6.54
C SER A 89 3.48 1.62 -6.23
N GLN A 90 4.64 1.75 -6.86
CA GLN A 90 5.52 2.90 -6.66
C GLN A 90 4.79 4.22 -7.01
N THR A 91 3.96 4.22 -8.05
CA THR A 91 3.17 5.40 -8.46
C THR A 91 2.15 5.81 -7.39
N LEU A 92 1.45 4.83 -6.81
CA LEU A 92 0.45 5.11 -5.77
C LEU A 92 1.11 5.46 -4.44
N ASN A 93 2.21 4.80 -4.10
CA ASN A 93 3.04 5.12 -2.93
C ASN A 93 3.58 6.57 -3.03
N ALA A 94 4.06 6.99 -4.21
CA ALA A 94 4.49 8.37 -4.45
C ALA A 94 3.35 9.40 -4.34
N SER A 95 2.10 8.97 -4.56
CA SER A 95 0.90 9.80 -4.36
C SER A 95 0.51 9.88 -2.89
N LYS A 96 0.64 8.79 -2.12
CA LYS A 96 0.43 8.76 -0.66
C LYS A 96 1.35 9.75 0.05
N ARG A 97 2.66 9.64 -0.17
CA ARG A 97 3.69 10.39 0.57
C ARG A 97 3.50 10.20 2.10
N THR A 98 3.45 11.31 2.84
CA THR A 98 3.28 11.37 4.29
C THR A 98 1.82 11.56 4.71
N ALA A 99 0.87 11.07 3.90
CA ALA A 99 -0.54 11.09 4.27
C ALA A 99 -0.85 10.06 5.39
N ASP A 100 0.07 9.13 5.66
CA ASP A 100 0.06 8.24 6.83
C ASP A 100 -1.32 7.68 7.19
N ASP A 101 -1.81 7.96 8.39
CA ASP A 101 -3.10 7.51 8.91
C ASP A 101 -4.28 8.31 8.39
N ALA A 102 -4.08 9.33 7.55
CA ALA A 102 -5.17 9.96 6.81
C ALA A 102 -5.65 9.09 5.64
N VAL A 103 -4.81 8.19 5.10
CA VAL A 103 -5.25 7.17 4.13
C VAL A 103 -5.64 5.88 4.81
N LEU A 104 -6.61 5.16 4.25
CA LEU A 104 -7.06 3.88 4.74
C LEU A 104 -5.94 2.85 4.66
N ASP A 105 -5.65 2.20 5.80
CA ASP A 105 -4.71 1.10 5.84
C ASP A 105 -5.27 -0.09 5.03
N PRO A 106 -4.54 -0.63 4.05
CA PRO A 106 -4.95 -1.84 3.35
C PRO A 106 -5.30 -3.03 4.27
N PHE A 107 -4.67 -3.16 5.44
CA PHE A 107 -5.00 -4.21 6.42
C PHE A 107 -6.31 -3.96 7.18
N GLN A 108 -6.88 -2.77 7.10
CA GLN A 108 -8.17 -2.43 7.72
C GLN A 108 -9.34 -2.50 6.73
N VAL A 109 -9.08 -2.70 5.44
CA VAL A 109 -10.13 -2.78 4.41
C VAL A 109 -11.00 -4.01 4.63
N GLY A 110 -12.30 -3.79 4.72
CA GLY A 110 -13.30 -4.86 4.76
C GLY A 110 -13.85 -5.26 3.38
N ASP A 111 -14.51 -6.41 3.36
CA ASP A 111 -15.10 -6.97 2.13
C ASP A 111 -16.21 -6.07 1.57
N GLY A 112 -16.14 -5.78 0.28
CA GLY A 112 -17.12 -4.96 -0.43
C GLY A 112 -17.13 -3.48 -0.06
N TRP A 113 -16.09 -2.96 0.59
CA TRP A 113 -15.96 -1.52 0.90
C TRP A 113 -15.79 -0.64 -0.34
N PHE A 114 -15.22 -1.20 -1.40
CA PHE A 114 -14.98 -0.52 -2.66
C PHE A 114 -15.49 -1.38 -3.82
N GLU A 115 -15.95 -0.72 -4.88
CA GLU A 115 -16.35 -1.36 -6.13
C GLU A 115 -15.92 -0.54 -7.33
N ILE A 116 -15.79 -1.22 -8.48
CA ILE A 116 -15.54 -0.60 -9.78
C ILE A 116 -16.86 -0.47 -10.52
N ILE A 117 -17.16 0.73 -11.01
CA ILE A 117 -18.34 1.00 -11.84
C ILE A 117 -17.98 0.69 -13.29
N LEU A 118 -18.78 -0.12 -13.97
CA LEU A 118 -18.66 -0.35 -15.42
C LEU A 118 -19.63 0.58 -16.18
N PRO A 119 -19.28 1.04 -17.41
CA PRO A 119 -18.02 0.81 -18.11
C PRO A 119 -16.90 1.82 -17.76
N SER A 120 -17.16 2.78 -16.87
CA SER A 120 -16.22 3.89 -16.60
C SER A 120 -14.93 3.47 -15.89
N LEU A 121 -14.92 2.28 -15.27
CA LEU A 121 -13.83 1.71 -14.47
C LEU A 121 -13.44 2.56 -13.25
N GLN A 122 -14.31 3.50 -12.86
CA GLN A 122 -14.09 4.32 -11.70
C GLN A 122 -14.32 3.54 -10.41
N MET A 123 -13.49 3.77 -9.40
CA MET A 123 -13.67 3.17 -8.08
C MET A 123 -14.51 4.09 -7.19
N ARG A 124 -15.50 3.53 -6.48
CA ARG A 124 -16.24 4.26 -5.44
C ARG A 124 -16.27 3.49 -4.12
N VAL A 125 -16.50 4.22 -3.02
CA VAL A 125 -16.86 3.62 -1.73
C VAL A 125 -18.30 3.12 -1.76
N THR A 126 -18.58 2.05 -1.03
CA THR A 126 -19.93 1.50 -0.90
C THR A 126 -20.55 1.84 0.45
N ARG A 127 -21.81 1.44 0.64
CA ARG A 127 -22.48 1.59 1.94
C ARG A 127 -21.91 0.69 3.05
N LYS A 128 -21.10 -0.32 2.70
CA LYS A 128 -20.48 -1.26 3.64
C LYS A 128 -19.31 -0.66 4.42
N VAL A 129 -18.77 0.47 3.98
CA VAL A 129 -17.75 1.20 4.75
C VAL A 129 -18.40 1.74 6.03
N PRO A 130 -17.87 1.42 7.23
CA PRO A 130 -18.36 1.96 8.48
C PRO A 130 -18.43 3.49 8.45
N ALA A 131 -19.49 4.08 8.99
CA ALA A 131 -19.73 5.53 8.92
C ALA A 131 -18.50 6.36 9.38
N LYS A 132 -17.85 5.92 10.48
CA LYS A 132 -16.64 6.54 11.02
C LYS A 132 -15.41 6.51 10.08
N LEU A 133 -15.37 5.59 9.12
CA LEU A 133 -14.27 5.45 8.16
C LEU A 133 -14.58 6.02 6.78
N ARG A 134 -15.82 6.43 6.50
CA ARG A 134 -16.22 6.89 5.16
C ARG A 134 -15.40 8.07 4.66
N ARG A 135 -15.21 9.10 5.47
CA ARG A 135 -14.39 10.26 5.09
C ARG A 135 -12.94 9.86 4.77
N LYS A 136 -12.37 8.96 5.57
CA LYS A 136 -11.02 8.41 5.36
C LYS A 136 -10.93 7.59 4.07
N ALA A 137 -11.94 6.77 3.78
CA ALA A 137 -12.02 5.99 2.55
C ALA A 137 -12.14 6.90 1.31
N GLU A 138 -12.96 7.95 1.38
CA GLU A 138 -13.10 8.91 0.28
C GLU A 138 -11.81 9.70 0.04
N PHE A 139 -11.20 10.21 1.12
CA PHE A 139 -9.89 10.85 1.03
C PHE A 139 -8.83 9.91 0.43
N THR A 140 -8.89 8.60 0.73
CA THR A 140 -7.98 7.62 0.13
C THR A 140 -8.15 7.54 -1.39
N LEU A 141 -9.40 7.53 -1.87
CA LEU A 141 -9.68 7.49 -3.30
C LEU A 141 -9.14 8.73 -4.03
N GLU A 142 -9.31 9.91 -3.43
CA GLU A 142 -8.82 11.17 -3.97
C GLU A 142 -7.30 11.28 -3.89
N ARG A 143 -6.73 11.07 -2.70
CA ARG A 143 -5.30 11.23 -2.42
C ARG A 143 -4.43 10.32 -3.29
N LEU A 144 -4.87 9.09 -3.49
CA LEU A 144 -4.17 8.08 -4.28
C LEU A 144 -4.63 8.06 -5.75
N LYS A 145 -5.57 8.93 -6.14
CA LYS A 145 -6.17 8.98 -7.47
C LYS A 145 -6.74 7.62 -7.90
N LEU A 146 -7.27 6.86 -6.95
CA LEU A 146 -7.85 5.52 -7.19
C LEU A 146 -9.24 5.61 -7.82
N ARG A 147 -9.97 6.70 -7.63
CA ARG A 147 -11.30 6.88 -8.22
C ARG A 147 -11.21 6.90 -9.75
N ASP A 148 -10.47 7.87 -10.27
CA ASP A 148 -10.56 8.35 -11.65
C ASP A 148 -9.19 8.80 -12.22
N GLY A 149 -8.09 8.53 -11.51
CA GLY A 149 -6.76 8.89 -12.01
C GLY A 149 -6.47 8.23 -13.36
N GLU A 150 -6.04 9.00 -14.35
CA GLU A 150 -5.81 8.51 -15.72
C GLU A 150 -4.99 7.21 -15.76
N LYS A 151 -3.88 7.16 -15.00
CA LYS A 151 -3.02 5.96 -14.92
C LYS A 151 -3.77 4.74 -14.39
N ILE A 152 -4.59 4.90 -13.33
CA ILE A 152 -5.31 3.77 -12.75
C ILE A 152 -6.44 3.29 -13.67
N ILE A 153 -7.11 4.21 -14.36
CA ILE A 153 -8.17 3.88 -15.32
C ILE A 153 -7.57 3.09 -16.50
N ARG A 154 -6.45 3.55 -17.08
CA ARG A 154 -5.77 2.83 -18.17
C ARG A 154 -5.33 1.43 -17.75
N TRP A 155 -4.84 1.26 -16.52
CA TRP A 155 -4.50 -0.07 -15.99
C TRP A 155 -5.73 -0.98 -15.87
N ARG A 156 -6.82 -0.48 -15.27
CA ARG A 156 -8.07 -1.24 -15.17
C ARG A 156 -8.61 -1.60 -16.54
N GLN A 157 -8.53 -0.69 -17.50
CA GLN A 157 -9.00 -0.92 -18.86
C GLN A 157 -8.24 -2.06 -19.51
N ARG A 158 -6.91 -2.09 -19.37
CA ARG A 158 -6.11 -3.19 -19.90
C ARG A 158 -6.49 -4.54 -19.28
N TRP A 159 -6.72 -4.58 -17.97
CA TRP A 159 -7.18 -5.79 -17.29
C TRP A 159 -8.59 -6.20 -17.71
N TYR A 160 -9.49 -5.23 -17.89
CA TYR A 160 -10.85 -5.48 -18.31
C TYR A 160 -10.90 -6.03 -19.75
N GLU A 161 -10.15 -5.44 -20.68
CA GLU A 161 -9.98 -5.96 -22.04
C GLU A 161 -9.53 -7.42 -22.05
N LEU A 162 -8.50 -7.76 -21.26
CA LEU A 162 -8.01 -9.14 -21.13
C LEU A 162 -9.03 -10.10 -20.54
N TYR A 163 -9.92 -9.63 -19.67
CA TYR A 163 -10.97 -10.44 -19.05
C TYR A 163 -12.14 -10.70 -20.03
N THR A 164 -12.46 -9.72 -20.88
CA THR A 164 -13.57 -9.80 -21.84
C THR A 164 -13.20 -10.38 -23.20
N SER A 165 -11.91 -10.61 -23.46
CA SER A 165 -11.40 -11.25 -24.68
C SER A 165 -11.45 -12.76 -24.55
#